data_AF-A0A7K7CLQ4-F1
#
_entry.id   AF-A0A7K7CLQ4-F1
#
_cell.length_a   1.000
_cell.length_b   1.000
_cell.length_c   1.000
_cell.angle_alpha   90.00
_cell.angle_beta   90.00
_cell.angle_gamma   90.00
#
_symmetry.space_group_name_H-M   'P 1'
#
loop_
_entity.id
_entity.type
_entity.pdbx_description
1 polymer ?
#
loop_
_entity_poly.entity_id
_entity_poly.type
_entity_poly.pdbx_seq_one_letter_code
_entity_poly.pdbx_strand_id
1 'polypeptide(L)'
;RFHRGDYTVEVSINDYLDIYCPHYEEPLPERMERYILYMVNYEGHASCDHRQRGFKRWECNRPDSPNGPLKFSEKFQLFTPFSLGFEFRPGHEYYYISASPPNTVDRPCLKLKVYVRPTNDSLYESPEPIFTSNNSCCSLRVPPAALAVVPVVWTLLVS
;
A
#
# COMPACT_ATOMS: atom_id res chain seq x y z
N ARG A 1 23.22 -4.92 8.31
CA ARG A 1 21.95 -5.64 8.01
C ARG A 1 21.44 -5.29 6.62
N PHE A 2 21.30 -4.00 6.29
CA PHE A 2 20.84 -3.55 4.98
C PHE A 2 21.71 -3.94 3.76
N HIS A 3 23.01 -4.23 3.94
CA HIS A 3 23.91 -4.59 2.82
C HIS A 3 23.52 -5.85 2.03
N ARG A 4 22.62 -6.69 2.57
CA ARG A 4 22.15 -7.91 1.91
C ARG A 4 20.87 -7.72 1.09
N GLY A 5 20.20 -6.56 1.21
CA GLY A 5 18.99 -6.23 0.44
C GLY A 5 17.72 -6.97 0.86
N ASP A 6 17.79 -7.84 1.87
CA ASP A 6 16.73 -8.73 2.34
C ASP A 6 16.28 -8.42 3.78
N TYR A 7 16.60 -7.22 4.29
CA TYR A 7 16.34 -6.91 5.69
C TYR A 7 14.84 -6.89 5.97
N THR A 8 14.42 -7.84 6.80
CA THR A 8 13.04 -8.04 7.20
C THR A 8 12.92 -7.98 8.72
N VAL A 9 11.84 -7.37 9.20
CA VAL A 9 11.47 -7.38 10.61
C VAL A 9 10.04 -7.85 10.77
N GLU A 10 9.76 -8.56 11.86
CA GLU A 10 8.42 -8.99 12.23
C GLU A 10 7.92 -8.15 13.40
N VAL A 11 6.68 -7.69 13.32
CA VAL A 11 6.03 -6.86 14.34
C VAL A 11 4.62 -7.37 14.60
N SER A 12 4.02 -7.00 15.72
CA SER A 12 2.59 -7.18 15.98
C SER A 12 1.85 -5.86 15.87
N ILE A 13 0.51 -5.93 15.78
CA ILE A 13 -0.33 -4.75 15.91
C ILE A 13 -0.06 -4.08 17.27
N ASN A 14 -0.02 -2.75 17.25
CA ASN A 14 0.35 -1.84 18.34
C ASN A 14 1.84 -1.77 18.69
N ASP A 15 2.70 -2.58 18.07
CA ASP A 15 4.14 -2.41 18.18
C ASP A 15 4.60 -1.13 17.50
N TYR A 16 5.85 -0.75 17.81
CA TYR A 16 6.53 0.39 17.23
C TYR A 16 7.78 -0.06 16.47
N LEU A 17 8.02 0.54 15.32
CA LEU A 17 9.30 0.47 14.62
C LEU A 17 9.98 1.83 14.72
N ASP A 18 11.14 1.84 15.38
CA ASP A 18 12.01 3.01 15.42
C ASP A 18 13.06 2.91 14.31
N ILE A 19 13.10 3.91 13.43
CA ILE A 19 14.11 4.08 12.39
C ILE A 19 15.03 5.23 12.81
N TYR A 20 16.32 4.92 12.92
CA TYR A 20 17.38 5.89 13.22
C TYR A 20 18.09 6.29 11.93
N CYS A 21 18.18 7.60 11.70
CA CYS A 21 18.94 8.15 10.59
C CYS A 21 20.46 8.05 10.84
N PRO A 22 21.29 8.01 9.77
CA PRO A 22 22.74 8.11 9.89
C PRO A 22 23.13 9.37 10.68
N HIS A 23 24.06 9.22 11.61
CA HIS A 23 24.57 10.31 12.43
C HIS A 23 26.10 10.23 12.49
N TYR A 24 26.75 11.39 12.39
CA TYR A 24 28.19 11.52 12.34
C TYR A 24 28.63 12.58 13.34
N GLU A 25 29.61 12.24 14.17
CA GLU A 25 30.18 13.14 15.18
C GLU A 25 31.05 14.23 14.54
N GLU A 26 31.74 13.89 13.45
CA GLU A 26 32.57 14.81 12.68
C GLU A 26 31.85 15.23 11.39
N PRO A 27 31.63 16.54 11.17
CA PRO A 27 30.95 17.02 9.98
C PRO A 27 31.90 16.99 8.78
N LEU A 28 31.96 15.85 8.10
CA LEU A 28 32.63 15.68 6.81
C LEU A 28 31.56 15.63 5.71
N PRO A 29 31.24 16.76 5.03
CA PRO A 29 30.06 16.88 4.16
C PRO A 29 29.97 15.82 3.06
N GLU A 30 31.09 15.40 2.50
CA GLU A 30 31.15 14.42 1.41
C GLU A 30 30.81 12.99 1.87
N ARG A 31 30.95 12.71 3.17
CA ARG A 31 30.74 11.37 3.74
C ARG A 31 29.40 11.24 4.47
N MET A 32 28.78 12.36 4.82
CA MET A 32 27.52 12.37 5.56
C MET A 32 26.35 11.92 4.67
N GLU A 33 25.80 10.76 5.00
CA GLU A 33 24.66 10.21 4.28
C GLU A 33 23.36 10.92 4.65
N ARG A 34 22.54 11.14 3.63
CA ARG A 34 21.20 11.71 3.74
C ARG A 34 20.26 10.86 2.90
N TYR A 35 19.04 10.65 3.40
CA TYR A 35 18.06 9.80 2.75
C TYR A 35 16.65 10.36 2.88
N ILE A 36 15.82 10.13 1.88
CA ILE A 36 14.36 10.26 1.97
C ILE A 36 13.79 8.85 2.06
N LEU A 37 12.94 8.61 3.05
CA LEU A 37 12.30 7.32 3.28
C LEU A 37 10.90 7.34 2.67
N TYR A 38 10.60 6.31 1.88
CA TYR A 38 9.31 6.11 1.24
C TYR A 38 8.70 4.80 1.71
N MET A 39 7.38 4.83 1.94
CA MET A 39 6.57 3.62 2.01
C MET A 39 6.06 3.31 0.61
N VAL A 40 6.30 2.08 0.13
CA VAL A 40 6.01 1.66 -1.24
C VAL A 40 5.23 0.35 -1.27
N ASN A 41 4.73 -0.03 -2.45
CA ASN A 41 4.22 -1.38 -2.69
C ASN A 41 5.37 -2.37 -2.97
N TYR A 42 5.04 -3.65 -3.11
CA TYR A 42 6.00 -4.72 -3.41
C TYR A 42 6.85 -4.44 -4.66
N GLU A 43 6.24 -3.97 -5.75
CA GLU A 43 6.94 -3.67 -7.00
C GLU A 43 7.95 -2.53 -6.84
N GLY A 44 7.56 -1.44 -6.16
CA GLY A 44 8.45 -0.33 -5.84
C GLY A 44 9.60 -0.77 -4.94
N HIS A 45 9.35 -1.67 -4.00
CA HIS A 45 10.40 -2.26 -3.17
C HIS A 45 11.36 -3.14 -3.97
N ALA A 46 10.86 -3.97 -4.88
CA ALA A 46 11.69 -4.82 -5.74
C ALA A 46 12.57 -3.99 -6.68
N SER A 47 12.01 -2.96 -7.30
CA SER A 47 12.66 -2.09 -8.29
C SER A 47 13.42 -0.89 -7.74
N CYS A 48 13.25 -0.56 -6.45
CA CYS A 48 13.69 0.71 -5.86
C CYS A 48 13.06 1.96 -6.47
N ASP A 49 11.83 1.86 -6.97
CA ASP A 49 11.10 3.00 -7.52
C ASP A 49 9.98 3.44 -6.58
N HIS A 50 10.06 4.68 -6.11
CA HIS A 50 9.00 5.32 -5.31
C HIS A 50 8.07 6.21 -6.13
N ARG A 51 8.31 6.42 -7.42
CA ARG A 51 7.63 7.47 -8.22
C ARG A 51 6.18 7.16 -8.52
N GLN A 52 5.83 5.90 -8.73
CA GLN A 52 4.48 5.53 -9.16
C GLN A 52 3.51 5.35 -8.00
N ARG A 53 3.94 4.71 -6.90
CA ARG A 53 3.08 4.33 -5.75
C ARG A 53 3.79 4.46 -4.41
N GLY A 54 4.78 5.36 -4.32
CA GLY A 54 5.50 5.64 -3.09
C GLY A 54 4.97 6.86 -2.37
N PHE A 55 4.78 6.74 -1.06
CA PHE A 55 4.47 7.85 -0.19
C PHE A 55 5.72 8.25 0.59
N LYS A 56 6.11 9.51 0.47
CA LYS A 56 7.21 10.06 1.28
C LYS A 56 6.80 10.00 2.75
N ARG A 57 7.56 9.26 3.55
CA ARG A 57 7.26 9.02 4.96
C ARG A 57 8.08 9.92 5.88
N TRP A 58 9.40 9.96 5.69
CA TRP A 58 10.31 10.77 6.49
C TRP A 58 11.55 11.24 5.71
N GLU A 59 12.30 12.18 6.28
CA GLU A 59 13.59 12.64 5.75
C GLU A 59 14.70 12.54 6.81
N CYS A 60 15.76 11.82 6.47
CA CYS A 60 17.02 11.85 7.20
C CYS A 60 17.90 12.99 6.66
N ASN A 61 17.62 14.21 7.12
CA ASN A 61 18.25 15.44 6.63
C ASN A 61 19.18 16.14 7.65
N ARG A 62 19.34 15.59 8.87
CA ARG A 62 20.19 16.13 9.94
C ARG A 62 21.26 15.13 10.41
N PRO A 63 22.31 14.87 9.60
CA PRO A 63 23.37 13.92 9.93
C PRO A 63 24.27 14.38 11.10
N ASP A 64 24.34 15.67 11.38
CA ASP A 64 25.18 16.35 12.37
C ASP A 64 24.38 16.87 13.58
N SER A 65 23.19 16.30 13.81
CA SER A 65 22.30 16.71 14.90
C SER A 65 22.99 16.62 16.28
N PRO A 66 22.99 17.69 17.10
CA PRO A 66 23.67 17.70 18.41
C PRO A 66 23.00 16.77 19.44
N ASN A 67 21.74 16.38 19.20
CA ASN A 67 20.97 15.50 20.08
C ASN A 67 21.07 14.02 19.66
N GLY A 68 22.11 13.66 18.90
CA GLY A 68 22.28 12.34 18.33
C GLY A 68 21.41 12.09 17.08
N PRO A 69 21.25 10.82 16.66
CA PRO A 69 20.55 10.48 15.43
C PRO A 69 19.08 10.85 15.47
N LEU A 70 18.60 11.40 14.35
CA LEU A 70 17.17 11.63 14.16
C LEU A 70 16.43 10.29 14.20
N LYS A 71 15.37 10.24 15.01
CA LYS A 71 14.55 9.03 15.21
C LYS A 71 13.13 9.26 14.72
N PHE A 72 12.64 8.34 13.91
CA PHE A 72 11.24 8.26 13.49
C PHE A 72 10.60 6.99 14.01
N SER A 73 9.38 7.10 14.52
CA SER A 73 8.63 5.97 15.05
C SER A 73 7.39 5.73 14.22
N GLU A 74 7.23 4.50 13.73
CA GLU A 74 5.99 4.02 13.12
C GLU A 74 5.22 3.19 14.13
N LYS A 75 3.91 3.41 14.25
CA LYS A 75 3.04 2.56 15.07
C LYS A 75 2.19 1.69 14.17
N PHE A 76 2.23 0.38 14.37
CA PHE A 76 1.45 -0.58 13.58
C PHE A 76 0.03 -0.69 14.09
N GLN A 77 -0.79 0.33 13.85
CA GLN A 77 -2.17 0.39 14.33
C GLN A 77 -3.18 0.05 13.22
N LEU A 78 -4.30 -0.56 13.61
CA LEU A 78 -5.39 -0.95 12.69
C LEU A 78 -6.16 0.25 12.12
N PHE A 79 -6.22 1.34 12.89
CA PHE A 79 -6.98 2.53 12.57
C PHE A 79 -6.19 3.76 12.99
N THR A 80 -6.24 4.80 12.17
CA THR A 80 -5.59 6.07 12.43
C THR A 80 -6.62 7.19 12.40
N PRO A 81 -6.66 8.08 13.41
CA PRO A 81 -7.53 9.25 13.37
C PRO A 81 -7.04 10.31 12.39
N PHE A 82 -5.81 10.17 11.88
CA PHE A 82 -5.22 11.08 10.91
C PHE A 82 -5.53 10.61 9.48
N SER A 83 -6.10 11.48 8.65
CA SER A 83 -6.55 11.16 7.28
C SER A 83 -5.43 10.74 6.33
N LEU A 84 -4.18 11.14 6.59
CA LEU A 84 -3.00 10.71 5.84
C LEU A 84 -2.14 9.71 6.64
N GLY A 85 -2.68 9.15 7.73
CA GLY A 85 -2.03 8.11 8.50
C GLY A 85 -2.08 6.77 7.75
N PHE A 86 -1.18 5.87 8.10
CA PHE A 86 -1.19 4.52 7.56
C PHE A 86 -1.87 3.56 8.52
N GLU A 87 -2.71 2.68 7.96
CA GLU A 87 -3.36 1.58 8.68
C GLU A 87 -2.67 0.27 8.33
N PHE A 88 -2.46 -0.56 9.35
CA PHE A 88 -1.74 -1.82 9.23
C PHE A 88 -2.67 -2.99 9.55
N ARG A 89 -2.57 -4.07 8.78
CA ARG A 89 -3.39 -5.28 8.91
C ARG A 89 -2.52 -6.47 9.32
N PRO A 90 -2.99 -7.34 10.23
CA PRO A 90 -2.30 -8.59 10.54
C PRO A 90 -2.15 -9.47 9.30
N GLY A 91 -1.05 -10.23 9.25
CA GLY A 91 -0.72 -11.12 8.14
C GLY A 91 -0.26 -10.41 6.86
N HIS A 92 -0.10 -9.09 6.87
CA HIS A 92 0.31 -8.30 5.70
C HIS A 92 1.77 -7.86 5.78
N GLU A 93 2.37 -7.70 4.61
CA GLU A 93 3.72 -7.18 4.44
C GLU A 93 3.67 -5.72 3.98
N TYR A 94 4.55 -4.91 4.56
CA TYR A 94 4.71 -3.49 4.27
C TYR A 94 6.16 -3.21 3.92
N TYR A 95 6.37 -2.27 3.00
CA TYR A 95 7.67 -2.09 2.37
C TYR A 95 8.13 -0.65 2.46
N TYR A 96 9.39 -0.48 2.85
CA TYR A 96 10.05 0.81 2.90
C TYR A 96 11.33 0.77 2.05
N ILE A 97 11.60 1.89 1.37
CA ILE A 97 12.87 2.10 0.66
C ILE A 97 13.45 3.47 1.00
N SER A 98 14.77 3.59 0.89
CA SER A 98 15.46 4.87 0.89
C SER A 98 15.81 5.33 -0.52
N ALA A 99 15.80 6.64 -0.73
CA ALA A 99 16.34 7.29 -1.92
C ALA A 99 17.27 8.44 -1.52
N SER A 100 18.27 8.72 -2.37
CA SER A 100 19.11 9.91 -2.23
C SER A 100 18.26 11.18 -2.45
N PRO A 101 18.42 12.23 -1.62
CA PRO A 101 17.79 13.51 -1.88
C PRO A 101 18.22 14.10 -3.24
N PRO A 102 17.40 14.98 -3.85
CA PRO A 102 17.81 15.70 -5.06
C PRO A 102 19.14 16.43 -4.87
N ASN A 103 19.95 16.51 -5.93
CA ASN A 103 21.25 17.18 -5.94
C ASN A 103 22.31 16.55 -5.01
N THR A 104 22.14 15.28 -4.63
CA THR A 104 23.15 14.50 -3.91
C THR A 104 23.66 13.35 -4.77
N VAL A 105 24.78 12.76 -4.38
CA VAL A 105 25.31 11.57 -5.05
C VAL A 105 24.31 10.42 -4.90
N ASP A 106 23.95 9.79 -6.01
CA ASP A 106 23.08 8.62 -5.99
C ASP A 106 23.73 7.49 -5.22
N ARG A 107 22.96 6.92 -4.29
CA ARG A 107 23.36 5.80 -3.44
C ARG A 107 22.43 4.62 -3.70
N PRO A 108 22.93 3.38 -3.52
CA PRO A 108 22.06 2.23 -3.60
C PRO A 108 20.94 2.36 -2.58
N CYS A 109 19.71 2.15 -3.03
CA CYS A 109 18.52 2.12 -2.19
C CYS A 109 18.67 1.08 -1.07
N LEU A 110 18.40 1.50 0.15
CA LEU A 110 18.23 0.60 1.28
C LEU A 110 16.77 0.15 1.31
N LYS A 111 16.56 -1.12 1.64
CA LYS A 111 15.25 -1.78 1.61
C LYS A 111 14.91 -2.37 2.97
N LEU A 112 13.66 -2.23 3.38
CA LEU A 112 13.12 -2.86 4.58
C LEU A 112 11.75 -3.45 4.28
N LYS A 113 11.59 -4.74 4.57
CA LYS A 113 10.30 -5.40 4.64
C LYS A 113 9.84 -5.51 6.09
N VAL A 114 8.59 -5.17 6.37
CA VAL A 114 7.96 -5.34 7.67
C VAL A 114 6.81 -6.31 7.52
N TYR A 115 6.86 -7.43 8.22
CA TYR A 115 5.75 -8.38 8.29
C TYR A 115 4.98 -8.17 9.58
N VAL A 116 3.69 -7.86 9.48
CA VAL A 116 2.81 -7.77 10.65
C VAL A 116 2.27 -9.16 10.93
N ARG A 117 2.69 -9.76 12.04
CA ARG A 117 2.29 -11.11 12.41
C ARG A 117 0.76 -11.21 12.52
N PRO A 118 0.14 -12.30 12.04
CA PRO A 118 -1.27 -12.58 12.28
C PRO A 118 -1.57 -12.56 13.79
N THR A 119 -2.76 -12.11 14.14
CA THR A 119 -3.30 -12.36 15.47
C THR A 119 -3.86 -13.78 15.49
N ASN A 120 -3.72 -14.50 16.62
CA ASN A 120 -4.28 -15.85 16.76
C ASN A 120 -5.81 -15.91 16.62
N ASP A 121 -6.48 -14.75 16.60
CA ASP A 121 -7.87 -14.60 16.20
C ASP A 121 -7.98 -14.64 14.67
N SER A 122 -8.11 -15.85 14.13
CA SER A 122 -8.24 -16.18 12.71
C SER A 122 -9.57 -15.74 12.06
N LEU A 123 -10.16 -14.59 12.44
CA LEU A 123 -11.47 -14.14 11.95
C LEU A 123 -11.54 -12.62 11.73
N TYR A 124 -10.49 -11.99 11.20
CA TYR A 124 -10.68 -10.67 10.58
C TYR A 124 -10.88 -10.83 9.07
N GLU A 125 -12.11 -11.16 8.69
CA GLU A 125 -12.58 -11.05 7.31
C GLU A 125 -12.68 -9.54 6.98
N SER A 126 -11.90 -9.10 6.00
CA SER A 126 -11.99 -7.74 5.49
C SER A 126 -13.44 -7.49 5.04
N PRO A 127 -14.12 -6.40 5.45
CA PRO A 127 -15.43 -6.09 4.93
C PRO A 127 -15.35 -5.98 3.40
N GLU A 128 -16.09 -6.82 2.68
CA GLU A 128 -16.27 -6.63 1.24
C GLU A 128 -16.90 -5.25 0.98
N PRO A 129 -16.50 -4.53 -0.08
CA PRO A 129 -17.18 -3.32 -0.46
C PRO A 129 -18.59 -3.67 -0.95
N ILE A 130 -19.61 -3.35 -0.13
CA ILE A 130 -21.00 -3.47 -0.53
C ILE A 130 -21.30 -2.40 -1.58
N PHE A 131 -21.11 -2.74 -2.87
CA PHE A 131 -21.75 -2.01 -3.95
C PHE A 131 -23.23 -2.43 -4.00
N THR A 132 -24.10 -1.76 -3.23
CA THR A 132 -25.55 -1.86 -3.44
C THR A 132 -25.95 -1.09 -4.70
N SER A 133 -25.95 -1.75 -5.85
CA SER A 133 -26.82 -1.30 -6.96
C SER A 133 -28.23 -1.79 -6.67
N ASN A 134 -28.98 -0.99 -5.91
CA ASN A 134 -30.44 -1.14 -5.83
C ASN A 134 -31.03 -0.74 -7.18
N ASN A 135 -31.36 -1.73 -8.00
CA ASN A 135 -32.40 -1.57 -9.01
C ASN A 135 -33.15 -2.90 -9.13
N SER A 136 -34.32 -2.94 -8.49
CA SER A 136 -35.35 -3.95 -8.72
C SER A 136 -35.55 -4.15 -10.22
N CYS A 137 -35.28 -5.35 -10.72
CA CYS A 137 -35.80 -5.79 -12.00
C CYS A 137 -36.51 -7.12 -11.79
N CYS A 138 -37.78 -7.12 -12.17
CA CYS A 138 -38.80 -8.08 -11.83
C CYS A 138 -38.47 -9.52 -12.27
N SER A 139 -38.83 -10.49 -11.42
CA SER A 139 -38.97 -11.89 -11.80
C SER A 139 -39.99 -12.03 -12.93
N LEU A 140 -39.53 -12.23 -14.18
CA LEU A 140 -40.35 -12.70 -15.29
C LEU A 140 -40.18 -14.22 -15.42
N ARG A 141 -41.13 -14.93 -14.82
CA ARG A 141 -41.31 -16.38 -14.94
C ARG A 141 -41.94 -16.67 -16.30
N VAL A 142 -41.18 -17.21 -17.25
CA VAL A 142 -41.66 -17.56 -18.60
C VAL A 142 -42.34 -18.95 -18.57
N PRO A 143 -43.61 -19.10 -19.00
CA PRO A 143 -44.20 -20.40 -19.27
C PRO A 143 -43.96 -20.85 -20.72
N PRO A 144 -43.84 -22.16 -21.00
CA PRO A 144 -43.66 -22.66 -22.36
C PRO A 144 -45.03 -23.06 -22.96
N ALA A 145 -45.41 -22.45 -24.09
CA ALA A 145 -46.18 -23.08 -25.17
C ALA A 145 -46.64 -22.03 -26.19
N ALA A 146 -46.28 -22.21 -27.45
CA ALA A 146 -47.20 -22.23 -28.59
C ALA A 146 -46.40 -22.24 -29.91
N LEU A 147 -46.19 -23.43 -30.46
CA LEU A 147 -46.01 -23.59 -31.91
C LEU A 147 -47.38 -23.92 -32.49
N ALA A 148 -47.98 -22.98 -33.21
CA ALA A 148 -49.08 -23.26 -34.12
C ALA A 148 -48.96 -22.34 -35.34
N VAL A 149 -48.65 -22.93 -36.48
CA VAL A 149 -48.46 -22.29 -37.79
C VAL A 149 -49.69 -22.60 -38.63
N VAL A 150 -50.53 -21.62 -39.00
CA VAL A 150 -51.40 -21.66 -40.20
C VAL A 150 -51.99 -20.26 -40.51
N PRO A 151 -52.53 -19.96 -41.72
CA PRO A 151 -51.79 -19.48 -42.88
C PRO A 151 -52.28 -18.11 -43.42
N VAL A 152 -51.51 -17.61 -44.37
CA VAL A 152 -51.73 -16.44 -45.23
C VAL A 152 -53.09 -16.48 -45.96
N VAL A 153 -53.91 -15.44 -45.79
CA VAL A 153 -54.85 -14.94 -46.80
C VAL A 153 -54.95 -13.42 -46.67
N TRP A 154 -54.29 -12.69 -47.57
CA TRP A 154 -54.53 -11.26 -47.81
C TRP A 154 -55.68 -11.14 -48.81
N THR A 155 -56.79 -10.54 -48.39
CA THR A 155 -57.79 -10.00 -49.31
C THR A 155 -57.64 -8.48 -49.36
N LEU A 156 -57.32 -8.02 -50.56
CA LEU A 156 -57.25 -6.63 -51.02
C LEU A 156 -58.60 -5.91 -50.93
N LEU A 157 -58.54 -4.60 -51.22
CA LEU A 157 -59.60 -3.59 -51.38
C LEU A 157 -59.59 -2.64 -50.17
N VAL A 158 -59.48 -1.32 -50.32
CA VAL A 158 -60.09 -0.44 -51.32
C VAL A 158 -59.17 0.77 -51.56
N SER A 159 -59.31 1.29 -52.78
CA SER A 159 -58.74 2.51 -53.34
C SER A 159 -59.13 3.81 -52.62
#